data_AF-A0A2S9ASZ1-F1
#
_entry.id   AF-A0A2S9ASZ1-F1
#
_cell.length_a   1.000
_cell.length_b   1.000
_cell.length_c   1.000
_cell.angle_alpha   90.00
_cell.angle_beta   90.00
_cell.angle_gamma   90.00
#
_symmetry.space_group_name_H-M   'P 1'
#
loop_
_entity.id
_entity.type
_entity.pdbx_description
1 polymer ?
#
loop_
_entity_poly.entity_id
_entity_poly.type
_entity_poly.pdbx_seq_one_letter_code
_entity_poly.pdbx_strand_id
1 'polypeptide(L)'
;MAKVEYNAVVDGGAERVWEVLKRFGNIRQWHPAIPQSVIEDGQPDGLVGCIRRLTLQDGAILREQLLSVDAVNMQFSYRFVEAPLPVDNYVLTVRLIPLTGEQKTVIVWSATFDTREPDPEGQWTSTIESLIVGGHESLQAYLNPTAAA
;
A
#
# COMPACT_ATOMS: atom_id res chain seq x y z
N MET A 1 14.54 -4.25 -13.90
CA MET A 1 13.82 -3.42 -12.92
C MET A 1 12.84 -2.48 -13.61
N ALA A 2 11.56 -2.80 -13.48
CA ALA A 2 10.45 -1.93 -13.81
C ALA A 2 10.13 -1.00 -12.63
N LYS A 3 9.41 0.10 -12.91
CA LYS A 3 9.03 1.11 -11.92
C LYS A 3 7.60 1.60 -12.20
N VAL A 4 6.81 1.76 -11.16
CA VAL A 4 5.50 2.43 -11.19
C VAL A 4 5.52 3.58 -10.20
N GLU A 5 5.07 4.75 -10.63
CA GLU A 5 4.85 5.92 -9.77
C GLU A 5 3.42 6.38 -9.91
N TYR A 6 2.77 6.62 -8.77
CA TYR A 6 1.40 7.10 -8.72
C TYR A 6 1.29 8.15 -7.64
N ASN A 7 0.61 9.25 -7.95
CA ASN A 7 0.28 10.26 -6.96
C ASN A 7 -1.15 10.73 -7.14
N ALA A 8 -1.78 11.06 -6.02
CA ALA A 8 -3.15 11.53 -5.99
C ALA A 8 -3.37 12.42 -4.77
N VAL A 9 -4.43 13.22 -4.82
CA VAL A 9 -4.91 13.98 -3.68
C VAL A 9 -5.89 13.11 -2.90
N VAL A 10 -5.71 13.05 -1.59
CA VAL A 10 -6.63 12.44 -0.63
C VAL A 10 -7.26 13.54 0.19
N ASP A 11 -8.59 13.50 0.39
CA ASP A 11 -9.23 14.44 1.31
C ASP A 11 -9.00 14.00 2.75
N GLY A 12 -8.54 14.93 3.59
CA GLY A 12 -8.06 14.69 4.94
C GLY A 12 -6.63 15.21 5.12
N GLY A 13 -6.38 15.86 6.26
CA GLY A 13 -5.03 16.27 6.65
C GLY A 13 -4.09 15.07 6.85
N ALA A 14 -2.79 15.28 6.62
CA ALA A 14 -1.82 14.20 6.49
C ALA A 14 -1.71 13.31 7.74
N GLU A 15 -1.87 13.89 8.94
CA GLU A 15 -1.91 13.12 10.19
C GLU A 15 -3.07 12.10 10.21
N ARG A 16 -4.27 12.50 9.76
CA ARG A 16 -5.43 11.62 9.69
C ARG A 16 -5.21 10.47 8.71
N VAL A 17 -4.63 10.77 7.54
CA VAL A 17 -4.29 9.76 6.54
C VAL A 17 -3.20 8.81 7.09
N TRP A 18 -2.21 9.37 7.78
CA TRP A 18 -1.12 8.62 8.39
C TRP A 18 -1.59 7.67 9.50
N GLU A 19 -2.54 8.08 10.35
CA GLU A 19 -3.11 7.22 11.40
C GLU A 19 -3.76 5.94 10.84
N VAL A 20 -4.26 5.98 9.60
CA VAL A 20 -4.79 4.82 8.89
C VAL A 20 -3.65 3.98 8.32
N LEU A 21 -2.74 4.60 7.57
CA LEU A 21 -1.68 3.90 6.83
C LEU A 21 -0.60 3.27 7.73
N LYS A 22 -0.23 3.92 8.84
CA LYS A 22 0.84 3.45 9.74
C LYS A 22 0.49 2.13 10.45
N ARG A 23 -0.80 1.78 10.49
CA ARG A 23 -1.30 0.51 11.04
C ARG A 23 -1.18 -0.58 9.98
N PHE A 24 0.05 -0.98 9.70
CA PHE A 24 0.42 -1.88 8.60
C PHE A 24 -0.42 -3.17 8.56
N GLY A 25 -0.69 -3.78 9.72
CA GLY A 25 -1.51 -4.99 9.85
C GLY A 25 -3.01 -4.76 9.71
N ASN A 26 -3.51 -3.53 9.74
CA ASN A 26 -4.94 -3.21 9.76
C ASN A 26 -5.54 -2.84 8.39
N ILE A 27 -4.87 -3.20 7.30
CA ILE A 27 -5.33 -2.90 5.93
C ILE A 27 -6.75 -3.41 5.61
N ARG A 28 -7.19 -4.51 6.23
CA ARG A 28 -8.57 -5.02 6.12
C ARG A 28 -9.64 -3.97 6.46
N GLN A 29 -9.34 -3.02 7.35
CA GLN A 29 -10.32 -2.03 7.79
C GLN A 29 -10.75 -1.08 6.67
N TRP A 30 -9.91 -0.89 5.65
CA TRP A 30 -10.12 0.10 4.60
C TRP A 30 -10.01 -0.46 3.18
N HIS A 31 -9.37 -1.61 2.96
CA HIS A 31 -9.22 -2.20 1.63
C HIS A 31 -10.17 -3.40 1.42
N PRO A 32 -11.28 -3.24 0.66
CA PRO A 32 -12.31 -4.27 0.52
C PRO A 32 -11.84 -5.55 -0.18
N ALA A 33 -10.78 -5.47 -1.00
CA ALA A 33 -10.18 -6.62 -1.67
C ALA A 33 -9.39 -7.54 -0.72
N ILE A 34 -9.15 -7.11 0.53
CA ILE A 34 -8.37 -7.83 1.53
C ILE A 34 -9.28 -8.19 2.71
N PRO A 35 -10.06 -9.29 2.61
CA PRO A 35 -10.93 -9.74 3.68
C PRO A 35 -10.17 -10.21 4.92
N GLN A 36 -8.88 -10.52 4.89
CA GLN A 36 -8.12 -10.89 6.09
C GLN A 36 -6.70 -10.32 6.05
N SER A 37 -6.25 -9.80 7.20
CA SER A 37 -4.88 -9.32 7.42
C SER A 37 -4.45 -9.68 8.84
N VAL A 38 -3.29 -10.30 8.99
CA VAL A 38 -2.73 -10.72 10.28
C VAL A 38 -1.23 -10.45 10.29
N ILE A 39 -0.70 -9.86 11.36
CA ILE A 39 0.75 -9.82 11.61
C ILE A 39 1.20 -11.21 12.08
N GLU A 40 2.18 -11.79 11.38
CA GLU A 40 2.72 -13.11 11.70
C GLU A 40 3.60 -13.07 12.97
N ASP A 41 3.88 -14.24 13.53
CA ASP A 41 4.79 -14.46 14.67
C ASP A 41 4.47 -13.66 15.95
N GLY A 42 3.26 -13.14 16.08
CA GLY A 42 2.84 -12.35 17.25
C GLY A 42 3.59 -11.03 17.40
N GLN A 43 4.19 -10.52 16.32
CA GLN A 43 4.94 -9.27 16.36
C GLN A 43 4.02 -8.05 16.52
N PRO A 44 4.51 -6.94 17.10
CA PRO A 44 3.77 -5.69 17.13
C PRO A 44 3.51 -5.14 15.72
N ASP A 45 2.30 -4.62 15.49
CA ASP A 45 1.99 -3.87 14.26
C ASP A 45 2.88 -2.62 14.16
N GLY A 46 3.38 -2.34 12.95
CA GLY A 46 4.28 -1.22 12.67
C GLY A 46 5.75 -1.43 13.08
N LEU A 47 6.11 -2.59 13.66
CA LEU A 47 7.52 -2.92 13.93
C LEU A 47 8.25 -3.21 12.60
N VAL A 48 9.33 -2.48 12.33
CA VAL A 48 10.18 -2.75 11.14
C VAL A 48 10.66 -4.20 11.17
N GLY A 49 10.51 -4.88 10.03
CA GLY A 49 10.79 -6.31 9.87
C GLY A 49 9.57 -7.20 10.04
N CYS A 50 8.43 -6.69 10.55
CA CYS A 50 7.23 -7.51 10.71
C CYS A 50 6.62 -7.91 9.38
N ILE A 51 6.02 -9.10 9.36
CA ILE A 51 5.36 -9.66 8.18
C ILE A 51 3.86 -9.62 8.41
N ARG A 52 3.11 -9.07 7.44
CA ARG A 52 1.66 -9.24 7.38
C ARG A 52 1.32 -10.30 6.34
N ARG A 53 0.42 -11.22 6.71
CA ARG A 53 -0.21 -12.18 5.81
C ARG A 53 -1.60 -11.69 5.46
N LEU A 54 -1.80 -11.45 4.17
CA LEU A 54 -3.06 -11.03 3.58
C LEU A 54 -3.72 -12.21 2.88
N THR A 55 -5.04 -12.31 3.02
CA THR A 55 -5.87 -13.19 2.18
C THR A 55 -6.73 -12.30 1.31
N LEU A 56 -6.60 -12.47 0.00
CA LEU A 56 -7.35 -11.72 -1.01
C LEU A 56 -8.75 -12.31 -1.18
N GLN A 57 -9.64 -11.57 -1.85
CA GLN A 57 -11.02 -12.01 -2.07
C GLN A 57 -11.15 -13.36 -2.79
N ASP A 58 -10.21 -13.69 -3.68
CA ASP A 58 -10.15 -14.96 -4.41
C ASP A 58 -9.51 -16.10 -3.59
N GLY A 59 -9.08 -15.82 -2.35
CA GLY A 59 -8.40 -16.77 -1.47
C GLY A 59 -6.88 -16.83 -1.65
N ALA A 60 -6.31 -16.11 -2.62
CA ALA A 60 -4.87 -16.03 -2.81
C ALA A 60 -4.18 -15.36 -1.60
N ILE A 61 -2.93 -15.75 -1.36
CA ILE A 61 -2.14 -15.26 -0.22
C ILE A 61 -1.05 -14.31 -0.72
N LEU A 62 -0.94 -13.18 -0.02
CA LEU A 62 0.12 -12.18 -0.20
C LEU A 62 0.78 -11.95 1.16
N ARG A 63 2.09 -12.12 1.24
CA ARG A 63 2.89 -11.80 2.43
C ARG A 63 3.80 -10.64 2.15
N GLU A 64 3.78 -9.66 3.05
CA GLU A 64 4.55 -8.44 2.90
C GLU A 64 5.34 -8.14 4.16
N GLN A 65 6.61 -7.78 4.00
CA GLN A 65 7.48 -7.40 5.11
C GLN A 65 7.67 -5.89 5.15
N LEU A 66 7.39 -5.29 6.31
CA LEU A 66 7.65 -3.87 6.56
C LEU A 66 9.16 -3.61 6.61
N LEU A 67 9.66 -2.71 5.77
CA LEU A 67 11.08 -2.41 5.65
C LEU A 67 11.51 -1.14 6.38
N SER A 68 10.64 -0.13 6.40
CA SER A 68 10.93 1.14 7.06
C SER A 68 9.65 1.86 7.44
N VAL A 69 9.71 2.61 8.53
CA VAL A 69 8.67 3.56 8.94
C VAL A 69 9.37 4.83 9.39
N ASP A 70 9.02 5.95 8.78
CA ASP A 70 9.44 7.29 9.14
C ASP A 70 8.20 8.12 9.42
N ALA A 71 7.82 8.19 10.69
CA ALA A 71 6.64 8.93 11.12
C ALA A 71 6.81 10.45 10.98
N VAL A 72 8.04 10.96 11.00
CA VAL A 72 8.32 12.39 10.86
C VAL A 72 8.06 12.83 9.42
N ASN A 73 8.53 12.05 8.45
CA ASN A 73 8.32 12.30 7.03
C ASN A 73 7.06 11.62 6.46
N MET A 74 6.23 11.00 7.32
CA MET A 74 5.03 10.24 6.97
C MET A 74 5.24 9.31 5.77
N GLN A 75 6.26 8.46 5.88
CA GLN A 75 6.66 7.51 4.85
C GLN A 75 6.82 6.11 5.45
N PHE A 76 6.42 5.08 4.72
CA PHE A 76 6.81 3.71 5.02
C PHE A 76 7.13 2.95 3.74
N SER A 77 7.91 1.87 3.85
CA SER A 77 8.19 0.98 2.73
C SER A 77 8.00 -0.47 3.14
N TYR A 78 7.61 -1.31 2.19
CA TYR A 78 7.51 -2.75 2.39
C TYR A 78 7.91 -3.50 1.11
N ARG A 79 8.15 -4.80 1.25
CA ARG A 79 8.43 -5.71 0.13
C ARG A 79 7.49 -6.89 0.11
N PHE A 80 7.38 -7.54 -1.05
CA PHE A 80 6.78 -8.86 -1.13
C PHE A 80 7.73 -9.92 -0.55
N VAL A 81 7.16 -10.84 0.21
CA VAL A 81 7.80 -12.08 0.68
C VAL A 81 7.22 -13.26 -0.11
N GLU A 82 5.90 -13.24 -0.34
CA GLU A 82 5.16 -14.18 -1.17
C GLU A 82 4.04 -13.41 -1.85
N ALA A 83 3.85 -13.59 -3.16
CA ALA A 83 2.79 -12.91 -3.90
C ALA A 83 2.26 -13.82 -5.02
N PRO A 84 0.95 -13.72 -5.37
CA PRO A 84 0.37 -14.43 -6.51
C PRO A 84 0.70 -13.73 -7.85
N LEU A 85 1.88 -13.11 -7.95
CA LEU A 85 2.34 -12.33 -9.09
C LEU A 85 3.73 -12.82 -9.52
N PRO A 86 4.03 -12.86 -10.83
CA PRO A 86 5.33 -13.29 -11.34
C PRO A 86 6.36 -12.16 -11.32
N VAL A 87 6.50 -11.51 -10.16
CA VAL A 87 7.47 -10.44 -9.92
C VAL A 87 8.33 -10.76 -8.71
N ASP A 88 9.60 -10.36 -8.79
CA ASP A 88 10.60 -10.49 -7.73
C ASP A 88 11.14 -9.11 -7.34
N ASN A 89 11.86 -9.05 -6.21
CA ASN A 89 12.47 -7.81 -5.69
C ASN A 89 11.49 -6.64 -5.57
N TYR A 90 10.19 -6.92 -5.38
CA TYR A 90 9.18 -5.89 -5.24
C TYR A 90 9.41 -5.08 -3.97
N VAL A 91 9.52 -3.77 -4.11
CA VAL A 91 9.53 -2.80 -3.00
C VAL A 91 8.57 -1.68 -3.33
N LEU A 92 7.66 -1.38 -2.42
CA LEU A 92 6.80 -0.21 -2.48
C LEU A 92 7.17 0.77 -1.36
N THR A 93 7.23 2.05 -1.69
CA THR A 93 7.25 3.17 -0.75
C THR A 93 5.96 3.98 -0.88
N VAL A 94 5.33 4.29 0.26
CA VAL A 94 4.22 5.25 0.35
C VAL A 94 4.68 6.46 1.15
N ARG A 95 4.49 7.67 0.62
CA ARG A 95 4.82 8.95 1.26
C ARG A 95 3.61 9.87 1.24
N LEU A 96 3.39 10.59 2.33
CA LEU A 96 2.40 11.66 2.42
C LEU A 96 3.06 13.04 2.37
N ILE A 97 2.47 13.93 1.60
CA ILE A 97 2.89 15.33 1.48
C ILE A 97 1.68 16.20 1.88
N PRO A 98 1.70 16.85 3.06
CA PRO A 98 0.63 17.74 3.47
C PRO A 98 0.47 18.93 2.51
N LEU A 99 -0.76 19.33 2.20
CA LEU A 99 -1.03 20.60 1.51
C LEU A 99 -1.25 21.71 2.53
N THR A 100 -0.25 22.58 2.69
CA THR A 100 -0.28 23.69 3.66
C THR A 100 -1.49 24.59 3.42
N GLY A 101 -2.30 24.78 4.46
CA GLY A 101 -3.52 25.61 4.40
C GLY A 101 -4.78 24.86 3.95
N GLU A 102 -4.67 23.57 3.62
CA GLU A 102 -5.80 22.73 3.21
C GLU A 102 -5.92 21.49 4.10
N GLN A 103 -7.14 20.96 4.25
CA GLN A 103 -7.38 19.64 4.85
C GLN A 103 -7.26 18.54 3.78
N LYS A 104 -6.14 18.55 3.06
CA LYS A 104 -5.84 17.62 1.96
C LYS A 104 -4.38 17.19 2.01
N THR A 105 -4.12 16.02 1.43
CA THR A 105 -2.80 15.41 1.41
C THR A 105 -2.52 14.84 0.04
N VAL A 106 -1.33 15.08 -0.50
CA VAL A 106 -0.85 14.32 -1.67
C VAL A 106 -0.25 13.02 -1.17
N ILE A 107 -0.78 11.89 -1.62
CA ILE A 107 -0.19 10.58 -1.40
C ILE A 107 0.64 10.20 -2.62
N VAL A 108 1.85 9.70 -2.40
CA VAL A 108 2.76 9.24 -3.44
C VAL A 108 3.11 7.77 -3.18
N TRP A 109 2.89 6.94 -4.19
CA TRP A 109 3.23 5.52 -4.22
C TRP A 109 4.35 5.34 -5.25
N SER A 110 5.42 4.63 -4.87
CA SER A 110 6.52 4.30 -5.76
C SER A 110 6.87 2.82 -5.59
N ALA A 111 6.66 2.03 -6.63
CA ALA A 111 7.01 0.62 -6.66
C ALA A 111 8.18 0.36 -7.62
N THR A 112 9.11 -0.49 -7.22
CA THR A 112 10.10 -1.09 -8.10
C THR A 112 10.03 -2.61 -7.97
N PHE A 113 10.26 -3.31 -9.07
CA PHE A 113 10.22 -4.78 -9.12
C PHE A 113 10.92 -5.29 -10.38
N ASP A 114 11.21 -6.58 -10.40
CA ASP A 114 11.67 -7.31 -11.57
C ASP A 114 10.57 -8.28 -12.03
N THR A 115 10.27 -8.29 -13.33
CA THR A 115 9.40 -9.33 -13.91
C THR A 115 10.21 -10.61 -14.08
N ARG A 116 9.63 -11.76 -13.72
CA ARG A 116 10.33 -13.06 -13.87
C ARG A 116 10.59 -13.42 -15.33
N GLU A 117 9.68 -13.00 -16.19
CA GLU A 117 9.79 -13.11 -17.64
C GLU A 117 9.77 -11.72 -18.28
N PRO A 118 10.28 -11.56 -19.52
CA PRO A 118 10.16 -10.31 -20.24
C PRO A 118 8.69 -9.85 -20.36
N ASP A 119 8.45 -8.57 -20.09
CA ASP A 119 7.12 -7.95 -20.15
C ASP A 119 7.09 -6.84 -21.22
N PRO A 120 7.24 -7.18 -22.52
CA PRO A 120 7.37 -6.17 -23.58
C PRO A 120 6.10 -5.33 -23.75
N GLU A 121 4.94 -5.88 -23.36
CA GLU A 121 3.65 -5.20 -23.43
C GLU A 121 3.30 -4.45 -22.13
N GLY A 122 4.14 -4.55 -21.09
CA GLY A 122 3.92 -3.86 -19.81
C GLY A 122 2.70 -4.37 -19.02
N GLN A 123 2.30 -5.62 -19.23
CA GLN A 123 1.17 -6.25 -18.55
C GLN A 123 1.35 -6.24 -17.03
N TRP A 124 2.53 -6.61 -16.53
CA TRP A 124 2.81 -6.67 -15.10
C TRP A 124 2.97 -5.28 -14.50
N THR A 125 3.53 -4.35 -15.28
CA THR A 125 3.57 -2.93 -14.90
C THR A 125 2.16 -2.37 -14.72
N SER A 126 1.27 -2.60 -15.67
CA SER A 126 -0.14 -2.18 -15.61
C SER A 126 -0.91 -2.86 -14.47
N THR A 127 -0.57 -4.13 -14.18
CA THR A 127 -1.16 -4.87 -13.05
C THR A 127 -0.74 -4.25 -11.71
N ILE A 128 0.55 -3.95 -11.52
CA ILE A 128 1.04 -3.30 -10.30
C ILE A 128 0.45 -1.89 -10.14
N GLU A 129 0.33 -1.13 -11.23
CA GLU A 129 -0.32 0.18 -11.22
C GLU A 129 -1.79 0.06 -10.80
N SER A 130 -2.54 -0.90 -11.34
CA SER A 130 -3.93 -1.13 -10.97
C SER A 130 -4.11 -1.47 -9.48
N LEU A 131 -3.18 -2.24 -8.89
CA LEU A 131 -3.18 -2.53 -7.45
C LEU A 131 -2.96 -1.27 -6.61
N ILE A 132 -2.03 -0.41 -7.03
CA ILE A 132 -1.74 0.87 -6.35
C ILE A 132 -2.94 1.81 -6.42
N VAL A 133 -3.56 1.94 -7.60
CA VAL A 133 -4.76 2.75 -7.81
C VAL A 133 -5.91 2.23 -6.92
N GLY A 134 -6.17 0.92 -6.93
CA GLY A 134 -7.20 0.32 -6.08
C GLY A 134 -6.95 0.55 -4.58
N GLY A 135 -5.69 0.55 -4.15
CA GLY A 135 -5.29 0.91 -2.79
C GLY A 135 -5.62 2.36 -2.44
N HIS A 136 -5.31 3.30 -3.33
CA HIS A 136 -5.66 4.72 -3.16
C HIS A 136 -7.18 4.94 -3.11
N GLU A 137 -7.93 4.40 -4.06
CA GLU A 137 -9.40 4.56 -4.13
C GLU A 137 -10.07 4.01 -2.86
N SER A 138 -9.62 2.84 -2.39
CA SER A 138 -10.10 2.24 -1.14
C SER A 138 -9.83 3.14 0.07
N LEU A 139 -8.62 3.70 0.17
CA LEU A 139 -8.24 4.61 1.25
C LEU A 139 -9.07 5.91 1.21
N GLN A 140 -9.24 6.50 0.04
CA GLN A 140 -10.04 7.73 -0.17
C GLN A 140 -11.49 7.51 0.24
N ALA A 141 -12.11 6.38 -0.17
CA ALA A 141 -13.47 6.03 0.21
C ALA A 141 -13.61 5.82 1.73
N TYR A 142 -12.63 5.15 2.36
CA TYR A 142 -12.61 4.93 3.81
C TYR A 142 -12.52 6.24 4.60
N LEU A 143 -11.72 7.20 4.13
CA LEU A 143 -11.56 8.50 4.78
C LEU A 143 -12.78 9.41 4.58
N ASN A 144 -13.55 9.23 3.51
CA ASN A 144 -14.70 10.07 3.15
C ASN A 144 -15.97 9.25 2.90
N PRO A 145 -16.51 8.59 3.94
CA PRO A 145 -17.67 7.70 3.80
C PRO A 145 -18.94 8.42 3.30
N THR A 146 -19.02 9.75 3.48
CA THR A 146 -20.17 10.57 3.05
C THR A 146 -20.16 10.93 1.56
N ALA A 147 -19.05 10.74 0.85
CA ALA A 147 -18.95 10.99 -0.60
C ALA A 147 -19.36 9.77 -1.45
N ALA A 148 -19.59 8.62 -0.83
CA ALA A 148 -19.96 7.37 -1.47
C ALA A 148 -21.48 7.10 -1.46
N ALA A 149 -22.30 8.12 -1.15
CA ALA A 149 -23.76 8.07 -1.11
C ALA A 149 -24.39 8.96 -2.20
#